data_AF-A0A3S2WL66-F1
#
_entry.id   AF-A0A3S2WL66-F1
#
_cell.length_a   1.000
_cell.length_b   1.000
_cell.length_c   1.000
_cell.angle_alpha   90.00
_cell.angle_beta   90.00
_cell.angle_gamma   90.00
#
_symmetry.space_group_name_H-M   'P 1'
#
loop_
_entity.id
_entity.type
_entity.pdbx_description
1 polymer ?
#
loop_
_entity_poly.entity_id
_entity_poly.type
_entity_poly.pdbx_seq_one_letter_code
_entity_poly.pdbx_strand_id
1 'polypeptide(L)'
;MEVIAKKISKKSLFKLLFIGFTVGLTIFSLLCGIAATFGAETIQWNGVYRTGIEGLLYSIFMGPVLGIVFSCVIWVVLVPGLWIYSFFQPLKVSFKNSLNEQPKVV
;
A
#
# COMPACT_ATOMS: atom_id res chain seq x y z
N MET A 1 15.15 -8.09 15.35
CA MET A 1 14.94 -7.33 16.61
C MET A 1 13.44 -7.21 16.82
N GLU A 2 12.92 -7.67 17.95
CA GLU A 2 11.50 -7.49 18.30
C GLU A 2 11.35 -6.16 19.02
N VAL A 3 10.56 -5.24 18.46
CA VAL A 3 10.24 -3.97 19.10
C VAL A 3 8.83 -4.09 19.66
N ILE A 4 8.73 -4.02 20.99
CA ILE A 4 7.47 -4.01 21.71
C ILE A 4 7.05 -2.55 21.86
N ALA A 5 6.00 -2.14 21.16
CA ALA A 5 5.50 -0.77 21.22
C ALA A 5 4.02 -0.77 21.59
N LYS A 6 3.61 0.15 22.47
CA LYS A 6 2.20 0.27 22.87
C LYS A 6 1.32 0.74 21.70
N LYS A 7 1.87 1.58 20.82
CA LYS A 7 1.17 2.20 19.69
C LYS A 7 2.11 2.39 18.49
N ILE A 8 1.61 2.13 17.29
CA ILE A 8 2.26 2.56 16.04
C ILE A 8 1.86 4.00 15.72
N SER A 9 2.80 4.81 15.23
CA SER A 9 2.48 6.17 14.77
C SER A 9 1.57 6.11 13.54
N LYS A 10 0.51 6.94 13.53
CA LYS A 10 -0.44 7.05 12.41
C LYS A 10 0.29 7.32 11.08
N LYS A 11 1.35 8.15 11.13
CA LYS A 11 2.19 8.50 9.98
C LYS A 11 3.01 7.31 9.47
N SER A 12 3.57 6.50 10.37
CA SER A 12 4.33 5.30 9.98
C SER A 12 3.41 4.23 9.38
N LEU A 13 2.23 4.02 9.95
CA LEU A 13 1.23 3.11 9.40
C LEU A 13 0.81 3.55 7.99
N PHE A 14 0.49 4.83 7.80
CA PHE A 14 0.14 5.36 6.49
C PHE A 14 1.28 5.16 5.49
N LYS A 15 2.52 5.50 5.87
CA LYS A 15 3.68 5.32 4.99
C LYS A 15 3.88 3.86 4.56
N LEU A 16 3.70 2.91 5.47
CA LEU A 16 3.80 1.48 5.20
C LEU A 16 2.73 1.04 4.19
N LEU A 17 1.46 1.39 4.45
CA LEU A 17 0.34 1.06 3.56
C LEU A 17 0.51 1.71 2.20
N PHE A 18 0.87 3.00 2.18
CA PHE A 18 1.06 3.76 0.95
C PHE A 18 2.12 3.13 0.04
N ILE A 19 3.30 2.79 0.57
CA ILE A 19 4.37 2.17 -0.22
C ILE A 19 3.95 0.77 -0.68
N GLY A 20 3.40 -0.05 0.22
CA GLY A 20 2.99 -1.42 -0.11
C GLY A 20 1.90 -1.46 -1.18
N PHE A 21 0.82 -0.70 -0.98
CA PHE A 21 -0.30 -0.66 -1.93
C PHE A 21 0.08 0.03 -3.23
N THR A 22 0.82 1.15 -3.21
CA THR A 22 1.22 1.83 -4.45
C THR A 22 2.09 0.92 -5.30
N VAL A 23 3.13 0.32 -4.74
CA VAL A 23 4.03 -0.55 -5.52
C VAL A 23 3.29 -1.81 -5.99
N GLY A 24 2.57 -2.49 -5.08
CA GLY A 24 1.84 -3.72 -5.41
C GLY A 24 0.76 -3.51 -6.46
N LEU A 25 -0.09 -2.49 -6.29
CA LEU A 25 -1.17 -2.19 -7.23
C LEU A 25 -0.66 -1.60 -8.55
N THR A 26 0.50 -0.93 -8.56
CA THR A 26 1.12 -0.49 -9.82
C THR A 26 1.59 -1.68 -10.65
N ILE A 27 2.27 -2.66 -10.03
CA ILE A 27 2.69 -3.88 -10.73
C ILE A 27 1.47 -4.65 -11.24
N PHE A 28 0.45 -4.82 -10.39
CA PHE A 28 -0.79 -5.49 -10.77
C PHE A 28 -1.51 -4.76 -11.92
N SER A 29 -1.63 -3.44 -11.84
CA SER A 29 -2.26 -2.63 -12.88
C SER A 29 -1.48 -2.75 -14.20
N LEU A 30 -0.15 -2.77 -14.16
CA LEU A 30 0.67 -2.99 -15.35
C LEU A 30 0.38 -4.34 -16.01
N LEU A 31 0.23 -5.42 -15.22
CA LEU A 31 -0.19 -6.73 -15.74
C LEU A 31 -1.58 -6.67 -16.37
N CYS A 32 -2.53 -5.96 -15.75
CA CYS A 32 -3.84 -5.70 -16.35
C CYS A 32 -3.73 -4.91 -17.66
N GLY A 33 -2.84 -3.93 -17.75
CA GLY A 33 -2.56 -3.17 -18.96
C GLY A 33 -1.99 -4.02 -20.09
N ILE A 34 -1.07 -4.94 -19.77
CA ILE A 34 -0.56 -5.92 -20.73
C ILE A 34 -1.69 -6.85 -21.19
N ALA A 35 -2.55 -7.33 -20.28
CA ALA A 35 -3.72 -8.11 -20.70
C ALA A 35 -4.67 -7.30 -21.62
N ALA A 36 -4.83 -6.00 -21.36
CA ALA A 36 -5.63 -5.11 -22.20
C ALA A 36 -5.06 -4.98 -23.63
N THR A 37 -3.74 -5.11 -23.82
CA THR A 37 -3.17 -5.12 -25.19
C THR A 37 -3.57 -6.34 -26.00
N PHE A 38 -3.90 -7.45 -25.34
CA PHE A 38 -4.44 -8.66 -25.98
C PHE A 38 -5.97 -8.61 -26.17
N GLY A 39 -6.61 -7.49 -25.82
CA GLY A 39 -8.06 -7.31 -25.94
C GLY A 39 -8.87 -7.66 -24.69
N ALA A 40 -8.22 -7.91 -23.55
CA ALA A 40 -8.93 -8.15 -22.30
C ALA A 40 -9.57 -6.85 -21.74
N GLU A 41 -10.80 -6.94 -21.25
CA GLU A 41 -11.57 -5.82 -20.70
C GLU A 41 -11.19 -5.53 -19.23
N THR A 42 -9.91 -5.28 -18.98
CA THR A 42 -9.37 -5.12 -17.61
C THR A 42 -9.36 -3.68 -17.12
N ILE A 43 -9.35 -2.70 -18.04
CA ILE A 43 -9.23 -1.27 -17.71
C ILE A 43 -10.39 -0.51 -18.31
N GLN A 44 -11.18 0.10 -17.43
CA GLN A 44 -12.32 0.91 -17.78
C GLN A 44 -12.02 2.38 -17.46
N TRP A 45 -12.24 3.25 -18.45
CA TRP A 45 -12.07 4.69 -18.31
C TRP A 45 -13.34 5.41 -18.76
N ASN A 46 -13.94 6.20 -17.87
CA ASN A 46 -15.22 6.89 -18.10
C ASN A 46 -16.34 5.97 -18.63
N GLY A 47 -16.42 4.74 -18.11
CA GLY A 47 -17.45 3.78 -18.53
C GLY A 47 -17.08 2.94 -19.75
N VAL A 48 -15.99 3.26 -20.47
CA VAL A 48 -15.57 2.55 -21.69
C VAL A 48 -14.33 1.71 -21.43
N TYR A 49 -14.34 0.44 -21.83
CA TYR A 49 -13.15 -0.41 -21.78
C TYR A 49 -12.11 0.07 -22.79
N ARG A 50 -10.91 0.35 -22.29
CA ARG A 50 -9.78 0.79 -23.10
C ARG A 50 -8.87 -0.40 -23.33
N THR A 51 -8.94 -0.96 -24.53
CA THR A 51 -8.10 -2.08 -24.98
C THR A 51 -6.93 -1.58 -25.84
N GLY A 52 -5.95 -2.44 -26.10
CA GLY A 52 -4.77 -2.08 -26.88
C GLY A 52 -3.77 -1.21 -26.10
N ILE A 53 -3.04 -0.37 -26.82
CA ILE A 53 -1.99 0.50 -26.27
C ILE A 53 -2.57 1.56 -25.33
N GLU A 54 -3.80 2.03 -25.59
CA GLU A 54 -4.49 2.95 -24.68
C GLU A 54 -4.68 2.33 -23.31
N GLY A 55 -5.10 1.05 -23.24
CA GLY A 55 -5.26 0.31 -21.99
C GLY A 55 -3.97 0.27 -21.17
N LEU A 56 -2.83 0.02 -21.81
CA LEU A 56 -1.52 0.03 -21.15
C LEU A 56 -1.18 1.42 -20.58
N LEU A 57 -1.47 2.50 -21.32
CA LEU A 57 -1.20 3.86 -20.86
C LEU A 57 -2.04 4.20 -19.62
N TYR A 58 -3.34 3.92 -19.65
CA TYR A 58 -4.23 4.14 -18.51
C TYR A 58 -3.84 3.27 -17.31
N SER A 59 -3.33 2.06 -17.54
CA SER A 59 -2.89 1.14 -16.48
C SER A 59 -1.78 1.74 -15.60
N ILE A 60 -0.85 2.48 -16.20
CA ILE A 60 0.30 3.07 -15.51
C ILE A 60 -0.16 4.15 -14.54
N PHE A 61 -1.17 4.94 -14.94
CA PHE A 61 -1.76 5.96 -14.06
C PHE A 61 -2.70 5.36 -13.02
N MET A 62 -3.45 4.31 -13.38
CA MET A 62 -4.46 3.74 -12.50
C MET A 62 -3.86 3.01 -11.30
N GLY A 63 -2.70 2.37 -11.47
CA GLY A 63 -2.00 1.67 -10.40
C GLY A 63 -1.69 2.54 -9.17
N PRO A 64 -0.95 3.66 -9.33
CA PRO A 64 -0.69 4.60 -8.25
C PRO A 64 -1.95 5.22 -7.67
N VAL A 65 -2.92 5.61 -8.51
CA VAL A 65 -4.19 6.18 -8.05
C VAL A 65 -4.94 5.20 -7.14
N LEU A 66 -5.07 3.94 -7.56
CA LEU A 66 -5.64 2.88 -6.73
C LEU A 66 -4.83 2.66 -5.46
N GLY A 67 -3.49 2.65 -5.54
CA GLY A 67 -2.58 2.60 -4.38
C GLY A 67 -2.88 3.66 -3.32
N ILE A 68 -3.05 4.90 -3.75
CA ILE A 68 -3.35 6.03 -2.88
C ILE A 68 -4.74 5.87 -2.26
N VAL A 69 -5.75 5.57 -3.07
CA VAL A 69 -7.13 5.43 -2.58
C VAL A 69 -7.25 4.29 -1.58
N PHE A 70 -6.73 3.11 -1.91
CA PHE A 70 -6.76 1.95 -1.01
C PHE A 70 -5.97 2.20 0.27
N SER A 71 -4.78 2.79 0.18
CA SER A 71 -4.00 3.11 1.37
C SER A 71 -4.71 4.11 2.28
N CYS A 72 -5.38 5.13 1.73
CA CYS A 72 -6.20 6.07 2.51
C CYS A 72 -7.40 5.38 3.18
N VAL A 73 -8.20 4.63 2.43
CA VAL A 73 -9.40 3.96 2.96
C VAL A 73 -9.02 2.96 4.06
N ILE A 74 -8.02 2.12 3.80
CA ILE A 74 -7.57 1.11 4.76
C ILE A 74 -6.93 1.78 5.98
N TRP A 75 -6.19 2.87 5.79
CA TRP A 75 -5.60 3.61 6.91
C TRP A 75 -6.67 4.18 7.85
N VAL A 76 -7.75 4.75 7.31
CA VAL A 76 -8.87 5.27 8.11
C VAL A 76 -9.52 4.18 8.95
N VAL A 77 -9.59 2.94 8.46
CA VAL A 77 -10.14 1.79 9.20
C VAL A 77 -9.12 1.22 10.20
N LEU A 78 -7.85 1.12 9.82
CA LEU A 78 -6.81 0.52 10.66
C LEU A 78 -6.42 1.39 11.85
N VAL A 79 -6.39 2.72 11.71
CA VAL A 79 -6.05 3.64 12.82
C VAL A 79 -6.95 3.43 14.04
N PRO A 80 -8.30 3.47 13.95
CA PRO A 80 -9.17 3.22 15.09
C PRO A 80 -9.11 1.75 15.56
N GLY A 81 -8.97 0.78 14.64
CA GLY A 81 -8.83 -0.64 15.00
C GLY A 81 -7.58 -0.91 15.85
N LEU A 82 -6.43 -0.40 15.44
CA LEU A 82 -5.17 -0.47 16.20
C LEU A 82 -5.23 0.33 17.50
N TRP A 83 -5.97 1.44 17.51
CA TRP A 83 -6.18 2.23 18.72
C TRP A 83 -7.01 1.46 19.75
N ILE A 84 -8.10 0.79 19.34
CA ILE A 84 -8.87 -0.13 20.19
C ILE A 84 -7.98 -1.28 20.68
N TYR A 85 -7.20 -1.89 19.79
CA TYR A 85 -6.35 -3.03 20.13
C TYR A 85 -5.28 -2.68 21.19
N SER A 86 -4.76 -1.45 21.15
CA SER A 86 -3.78 -0.92 22.11
C SER A 86 -4.27 -0.93 23.57
N PHE A 87 -5.58 -0.99 23.81
CA PHE A 87 -6.14 -1.12 25.16
C PHE A 87 -6.08 -2.55 25.70
N PHE A 88 -6.10 -3.56 24.81
CA PHE A 88 -6.11 -4.97 25.21
C PHE A 88 -4.68 -5.53 25.32
N GLN A 89 -3.82 -5.24 24.34
CA GLN A 89 -2.49 -5.83 24.23
C GLN A 89 -1.48 -4.83 23.62
N PRO A 90 -0.22 -4.83 24.08
CA PRO A 90 0.85 -4.11 23.39
C PRO A 90 1.15 -4.76 22.03
N LEU A 91 1.45 -3.94 21.02
CA LEU A 91 1.78 -4.41 19.69
C LEU A 91 3.25 -4.86 19.64
N LYS A 92 3.49 -6.12 19.28
CA LYS A 92 4.84 -6.67 19.07
C LYS A 92 5.11 -6.71 17.57
N VAL A 93 6.10 -5.96 17.10
CA VAL A 93 6.50 -5.96 15.69
C VAL A 93 7.93 -6.48 15.59
N SER A 94 8.12 -7.57 14.85
CA SER A 94 9.44 -8.15 14.60
C SER A 94 10.02 -7.58 13.31
N PHE A 95 11.16 -6.90 13.41
CA PHE A 95 11.89 -6.36 12.27
C PHE A 95 13.07 -7.28 11.93
N LYS A 96 13.23 -7.60 10.64
CA LYS A 96 14.42 -8.25 10.08
C LYS A 96 15.39 -7.16 9.58
N ASN A 97 16.66 -7.22 9.97
CA ASN A 97 17.73 -6.27 9.62
C ASN A 97 17.47 -4.81 10.03
N SER A 98 17.59 -4.51 11.33
CA SER A 98 17.59 -3.13 11.85
C SER A 98 18.96 -2.48 11.63
N LEU A 99 19.01 -1.36 10.89
CA LEU A 99 20.24 -0.58 10.63
C LEU A 99 20.71 0.28 11.82
N ASN A 100 20.29 -0.03 13.05
CA ASN A 100 20.59 0.76 14.25
C ASN A 100 21.38 -0.06 15.28
N GLU A 101 22.70 -0.13 15.10
CA GLU A 101 23.62 0.12 16.20
C GLU A 101 23.63 1.63 16.43
N GLN A 102 22.78 2.13 17.33
CA GLN A 102 22.93 3.51 17.81
C GLN A 102 24.21 3.54 18.67
N PRO A 103 25.25 4.34 18.34
CA PRO A 103 26.38 4.51 19.24
C PRO A 103 25.85 5.13 20.53
N LYS A 104 26.21 4.53 21.67
CA LYS A 104 26.02 5.10 23.01
C LYS A 104 26.40 6.59 22.96
N VAL A 105 25.42 7.47 23.15
CA VAL A 105 25.71 8.85 23.54
C VAL A 105 26.17 8.75 24.99
N VAL A 106 27.42 9.18 25.20
CA VAL A 106 28.22 9.14 26.44
C VAL A 106 27.46 9.70 27.64
#